data_AF-A0A9X1ZUA1-F1
#
_entry.id   AF-A0A9X1ZUA1-F1
#
_cell.length_a   1.000
_cell.length_b   1.000
_cell.length_c   1.000
_cell.angle_alpha   90.00
_cell.angle_beta   90.00
_cell.angle_gamma   90.00
#
_symmetry.space_group_name_H-M   'P 1'
#
loop_
_entity.id
_entity.type
_entity.pdbx_description
1 polymer ?
#
loop_
_entity_poly.entity_id
_entity_poly.type
_entity_poly.pdbx_seq_one_letter_code
_entity_poly.pdbx_strand_id
1 'polypeptide(L)' 'MFNLNTLIKEDGLYFVKIKAKTIDSKVMPTKQFIAGSLSEEDIDSLPSKRDEGHHESHH' A
#
# COMPACT_ATOMS: atom_id res chain seq x y z
N MET A 1 -1.38 -19.45 -9.50
CA MET A 1 -1.99 -18.14 -9.21
C MET A 1 -2.12 -18.02 -7.70
N PHE A 2 -1.60 -16.96 -7.07
CA PHE A 2 -1.71 -16.78 -5.61
C PHE A 2 -2.90 -15.88 -5.30
N ASN A 3 -3.74 -16.30 -4.35
CA ASN A 3 -4.90 -15.54 -3.88
C ASN A 3 -4.78 -15.35 -2.37
N LEU A 4 -4.98 -14.11 -1.91
CA LEU A 4 -5.07 -13.77 -0.50
C LEU A 4 -6.49 -13.27 -0.22
N ASN A 5 -7.16 -13.90 0.74
CA ASN A 5 -8.46 -13.47 1.22
C ASN A 5 -8.35 -13.17 2.71
N THR A 6 -8.74 -11.96 3.10
CA THR A 6 -8.80 -11.54 4.50
C THR A 6 -9.99 -10.62 4.71
N LEU A 7 -10.59 -10.70 5.89
CA LEU A 7 -11.72 -9.85 6.29
C LEU A 7 -11.20 -8.70 7.14
N ILE A 8 -11.38 -7.48 6.65
CA ILE A 8 -11.14 -6.25 7.39
C ILE A 8 -12.45 -5.87 8.08
N LYS A 9 -12.42 -5.68 9.40
CA LYS A 9 -13.61 -5.39 10.22
C LYS A 9 -13.64 -3.97 10.78
N GLU A 10 -12.53 -3.26 10.68
CA GLU A 10 -12.35 -1.93 11.24
C GLU A 10 -12.16 -0.94 10.11
N ASP A 11 -12.64 0.28 10.34
CA ASP A 11 -12.43 1.39 9.45
C ASP A 11 -10.98 1.88 9.56
N GLY A 12 -10.40 2.35 8.45
CA GLY A 12 -9.07 2.95 8.46
C GLY A 12 -8.28 2.80 7.16
N LEU A 13 -7.03 3.23 7.23
CA LEU A 13 -6.07 3.20 6.13
C LEU A 13 -5.18 1.96 6.18
N TYR A 14 -5.24 1.13 5.12
CA TYR A 14 -4.52 -0.14 5.06
C TYR A 14 -3.44 -0.16 3.98
N PHE A 15 -2.33 -0.85 4.28
CA PHE A 15 -1.21 -1.06 3.36
C PHE A 15 -0.92 -2.55 3.22
N VAL A 16 -1.09 -3.09 2.01
CA VAL A 16 -0.69 -4.46 1.68
C VAL A 16 0.67 -4.44 1.00
N LYS A 17 1.67 -5.04 1.66
CA LYS A 17 3.03 -5.19 1.14
C LYS A 17 3.28 -6.65 0.78
N ILE A 18 3.55 -6.92 -0.49
CA ILE A 18 3.89 -8.28 -0.94
C ILE A 18 5.40 -8.34 -1.11
N LYS A 19 6.07 -9.18 -0.33
CA LYS A 19 7.51 -9.41 -0.47
C LYS A 19 7.72 -10.54 -1.48
N ALA A 20 8.01 -10.19 -2.74
CA ALA A 20 8.36 -11.17 -3.76
C ALA A 20 9.88 -11.16 -3.97
N LYS A 21 10.50 -12.33 -3.79
CA LYS A 21 11.94 -12.53 -3.99
C LYS A 21 12.15 -13.63 -5.02
N THR A 22 12.89 -13.33 -6.07
CA THR A 22 13.47 -14.31 -7.00
C THR A 22 14.97 -14.46 -6.69
N ILE A 23 15.66 -15.34 -7.42
CA ILE A 23 17.11 -15.52 -7.27
C ILE A 23 17.84 -14.20 -7.57
N ASP A 24 17.38 -13.45 -8.58
CA ASP A 24 18.07 -12.26 -9.10
C ASP A 24 17.40 -10.93 -8.73
N SER A 25 16.22 -10.94 -8.10
CA SER A 25 15.50 -9.71 -7.81
C SER A 25 14.64 -9.79 -6.55
N LYS A 26 14.44 -8.62 -5.92
CA LYS A 26 13.53 -8.45 -4.79
C LYS A 26 12.63 -7.27 -5.12
N VAL A 27 11.35 -7.54 -5.29
CA VAL A 27 10.32 -6.50 -5.48
C VAL A 27 9.37 -6.52 -4.29
N MET A 28 8.95 -5.34 -3.87
CA MET A 28 8.02 -5.17 -2.76
C MET A 28 6.84 -4.28 -3.17
N PRO A 29 5.97 -4.76 -4.08
CA PRO A 29 4.78 -4.01 -4.43
C PRO A 29 3.94 -3.74 -3.17
N THR A 30 3.56 -2.48 -3.03
CA THR A 30 2.76 -1.98 -1.93
C THR A 30 1.46 -1.40 -2.49
N LYS A 31 0.32 -1.80 -1.94
CA LYS A 31 -0.99 -1.28 -2.32
C LYS A 31 -1.67 -0.67 -1.10
N GLN A 32 -2.11 0.56 -1.22
CA GLN A 32 -2.88 1.28 -0.22
C GLN A 32 -4.38 1.21 -0.56
N PHE A 33 -5.24 1.09 0.45
CA PHE A 33 -6.68 1.23 0.30
C PHE A 33 -7.33 1.68 1.61
N ILE A 34 -8.56 2.19 1.49
CA ILE A 34 -9.38 2.65 2.61
C ILE A 34 -10.46 1.61 2.85
N ALA A 35 -10.67 1.22 4.10
CA ALA A 35 -11.87 0.49 4.52
C ALA A 35 -12.74 1.44 5.34
N GLY A 36 -14.00 1.60 4.96
CA GLY A 36 -14.93 2.50 5.65
C GLY A 36 -14.50 3.98 5.60
N SER A 37 -14.57 4.66 6.75
CA SER A 37 -14.20 6.08 6.90
C SER A 37 -12.76 6.23 7.41
N LEU A 38 -12.17 7.40 7.17
CA LEU A 38 -10.85 7.75 7.69
C LEU A 38 -10.96 8.71 8.86
N SER A 39 -10.08 8.55 9.84
CA SER A 39 -9.87 9.54 10.90
C SER A 39 -9.14 10.77 10.32
N GLU A 40 -9.19 11.91 11.01
CA GLU A 40 -8.42 13.10 10.58
C GLU A 40 -6.91 12.81 10.50
N GLU A 41 -6.40 11.99 11.41
CA GLU A 41 -5.01 11.51 11.42
C GLU A 41 -4.66 10.64 10.19
N ASP A 42 -5.59 9.81 9.74
CA ASP A 42 -5.40 8.99 8.53
C ASP A 42 -5.36 9.86 7.28
N ILE A 43 -6.19 10.92 7.23
CA ILE A 43 -6.25 11.88 6.12
C ILE A 43 -4.96 12.67 6.03
N ASP A 44 -4.40 13.12 7.15
CA ASP A 44 -3.11 13.82 7.20
C ASP A 44 -1.95 12.91 6.72
N SER A 45 -2.07 11.62 6.99
CA SER A 45 -1.11 10.59 6.57
C SER A 45 -1.25 10.18 5.09
N LEU A 46 -2.32 10.60 4.40
CA LEU A 46 -2.48 10.30 2.98
C LEU A 46 -1.43 11.04 2.17
N PRO A 47 -0.78 10.38 1.18
CA PRO A 47 0.07 11.10 0.25
C PRO A 47 -0.79 12.16 -0.46
N SER A 48 -0.44 13.43 -0.25
CA SER A 48 -1.01 14.55 -1.01
C SER A 48 -0.90 14.21 -2.48
N LYS A 49 -2.01 14.28 -3.24
CA LYS A 49 -2.04 14.00 -4.70
C LYS A 49 -0.95 14.80 -5.43
N ARG A 50 0.26 14.26 -5.50
CA ARG A 50 1.37 14.69 -6.35
C ARG A 50 1.87 13.41 -6.99
N ASP A 51 1.44 13.24 -8.24
CA ASP A 51 1.94 12.32 -9.24
C ASP A 51 2.04 10.82 -8.89
N GLU A 52 1.05 10.06 -9.36
CA GLU A 52 1.32 8.75 -9.97
C GLU A 52 2.25 8.96 -11.18
N GLY A 53 3.56 9.16 -10.95
CA GLY A 53 4.45 9.55 -12.06
C GLY A 53 5.95 9.33 -11.89
N HIS A 54 6.50 9.28 -10.68
CA HIS A 54 7.95 9.12 -10.55
C HIS A 54 8.32 8.06 -9.52
N HIS A 55 8.75 6.91 -10.05
CA HIS A 55 9.62 6.01 -9.31
C HIS A 55 10.96 6.72 -9.16
N GLU A 56 11.09 7.55 -8.13
CA GLU A 56 12.39 8.08 -7.76
C GLU A 56 13.25 6.93 -7.25
N SER A 57 14.24 6.60 -8.07
CA SER A 57 15.41 5.82 -7.72
C SER A 57 16.07 6.45 -6.50
N HIS A 58 16.02 5.77 -5.36
CA HIS A 58 16.90 6.09 -4.24
C HIS A 58 17.97 5.00 -4.14
N HIS A 59 19.22 5.47 -4.09
CA HIS A 59 20.49 4.75 -4.03
C HIS A 59 20.51 3.51 -3.12
#